data_AF-A0A923G9S8-F1
#
_entry.id   AF-A0A923G9S8-F1
#
_cell.length_a   1.000
_cell.length_b   1.000
_cell.length_c   1.000
_cell.angle_alpha   90.00
_cell.angle_beta   90.00
_cell.angle_gamma   90.00
#
_symmetry.space_group_name_H-M   'P 1'
#
loop_
_entity.id
_entity.type
_entity.pdbx_description
1 polymer ?
#
loop_
_entity_poly.entity_id
_entity_poly.type
_entity_poly.pdbx_seq_one_letter_code
_entity_poly.pdbx_strand_id
1 'polypeptide(L)' 'MSPHVRIGEAIDRLAAHCTAETDRETESLIVAHFTAGDIDADELKHYCERVRRIAERRKEAA' A
#
# COMPACT_ATOMS: atom_id res chain seq x y z
N MET A 1 16.85 -4.08 -2.98
CA MET A 1 15.59 -4.75 -2.58
C MET A 1 14.56 -4.43 -3.67
N SER A 2 13.81 -5.42 -4.14
CA SER A 2 12.83 -5.23 -5.23
C SER A 2 11.70 -4.28 -4.79
N PRO A 3 11.18 -3.41 -5.69
CA PRO A 3 10.06 -2.50 -5.38
C PRO A 3 8.84 -3.25 -4.84
N HIS A 4 8.52 -4.42 -5.39
CA HIS A 4 7.39 -5.25 -4.94
C HIS A 4 7.54 -5.73 -3.49
N VAL A 5 8.78 -6.04 -3.07
CA VAL A 5 9.06 -6.47 -1.70
C VAL A 5 8.83 -5.30 -0.74
N ARG A 6 9.35 -4.11 -1.06
CA ARG A 6 9.19 -2.91 -0.24
C ARG A 6 7.72 -2.50 -0.10
N ILE A 7 6.98 -2.51 -1.20
CA ILE A 7 5.55 -2.20 -1.21
C ILE A 7 4.77 -3.26 -0.41
N GLY A 8 5.11 -4.54 -0.58
CA GLY A 8 4.52 -5.63 0.21
C GLY A 8 4.70 -5.41 1.71
N GLU A 9 5.93 -5.15 2.16
CA GLU A 9 6.23 -4.89 3.57
C GLU A 9 5.48 -3.68 4.13
N ALA A 10 5.33 -2.61 3.34
CA ALA A 10 4.55 -1.44 3.74
C ALA A 10 3.06 -1.78 3.93
N ILE A 11 2.48 -2.54 3.00
CA ILE A 11 1.09 -3.01 3.09
C ILE A 11 0.89 -3.94 4.30
N ASP A 12 1.84 -4.84 4.57
CA ASP A 12 1.79 -5.71 5.75
C ASP A 12 1.89 -4.91 7.06
N ARG A 13 2.73 -3.86 7.10
CA ARG A 13 2.77 -2.92 8.23
C ARG A 13 1.47 -2.15 8.41
N LEU A 14 0.86 -1.69 7.32
CA LEU A 14 -0.44 -1.03 7.36
C LEU A 14 -1.52 -1.97 7.92
N ALA A 15 -1.49 -3.24 7.55
CA ALA A 15 -2.41 -4.24 8.07
C ALA A 15 -2.19 -4.54 9.57
N ALA A 16 -0.94 -4.56 10.03
CA ALA A 16 -0.59 -4.81 11.43
C ALA A 16 -0.83 -3.59 12.34
N HIS A 17 -0.52 -2.40 11.85
CA HIS A 17 -0.55 -1.14 12.59
C HIS A 17 -1.24 -0.07 11.75
N CYS A 18 -2.57 -0.11 11.70
CA CYS A 18 -3.36 0.81 10.89
C CYS A 18 -3.51 2.17 11.58
N THR A 19 -2.52 3.05 11.36
CA THR A 19 -2.52 4.44 11.80
C THR A 19 -2.61 5.36 10.58
N ALA A 20 -2.96 6.63 10.79
CA ALA A 20 -2.94 7.62 9.71
C ALA A 20 -1.54 7.84 9.12
N GLU A 21 -0.49 7.51 9.89
CA GLU A 21 0.90 7.59 9.46
C GLU A 21 1.25 6.44 8.52
N THR A 22 0.97 5.19 8.90
CA THR A 22 1.26 4.03 8.07
C THR A 22 0.46 4.01 6.77
N ASP A 23 -0.76 4.56 6.79
CA ASP A 23 -1.60 4.75 5.60
C ASP A 23 -0.93 5.69 4.60
N ARG A 24 -0.53 6.89 5.07
CA ARG A 24 0.15 7.89 4.25
C ARG A 24 1.52 7.41 3.74
N GLU A 25 2.29 6.73 4.58
CA GLU A 25 3.58 6.16 4.20
C GLU A 25 3.41 5.11 3.08
N THR A 26 2.42 4.22 3.22
CA THR A 26 2.14 3.17 2.23
C THR A 26 1.70 3.78 0.91
N GLU A 27 0.77 4.74 0.91
CA GLU A 27 0.33 5.42 -0.31
C GLU A 27 1.48 6.18 -0.98
N SER A 28 2.27 6.93 -0.21
CA SER A 28 3.40 7.70 -0.73
C SER A 28 4.46 6.79 -1.36
N LEU A 29 4.73 5.63 -0.75
CA LEU A 29 5.69 4.65 -1.26
C LEU A 29 5.22 4.07 -2.60
N ILE A 30 3.94 3.68 -2.70
CA ILE A 30 3.35 3.11 -3.92
C ILE A 30 3.43 4.14 -5.06
N VAL A 31 3.02 5.39 -4.80
CA VAL A 31 3.09 6.47 -5.78
C VAL A 31 4.52 6.76 -6.20
N ALA A 32 5.48 6.80 -5.26
CA ALA A 32 6.88 7.04 -5.56
C ALA A 32 7.44 6.01 -6.54
N HIS A 33 7.18 4.71 -6.31
CA HIS A 33 7.63 3.64 -7.21
C HIS A 33 6.96 3.71 -8.59
N PHE A 34 5.67 4.06 -8.65
CA PHE A 34 5.00 4.26 -9.94
C PHE A 34 5.60 5.43 -10.72
N THR A 35 5.84 6.58 -10.05
CA THR A 35 6.45 7.75 -10.70
C THR A 35 7.89 7.51 -11.14
N ALA A 36 8.61 6.63 -10.45
CA ALA A 36 9.95 6.21 -10.82
C ALA A 36 9.97 5.22 -12.01
N GLY A 37 8.82 4.68 -12.41
CA GLY A 37 8.72 3.63 -13.41
C GLY A 37 9.16 2.24 -12.92
N ASP A 38 9.24 2.05 -11.60
CA ASP A 38 9.60 0.77 -10.97
C ASP A 38 8.44 -0.24 -10.99
N ILE A 39 7.20 0.26 -11.12
CA ILE A 39 5.98 -0.53 -11.25
C ILE A 39 5.09 0.05 -12.35
N ASP A 40 4.31 -0.80 -13.00
CA ASP A 40 3.37 -0.37 -14.04
C ASP A 40 1.97 -0.03 -13.49
N ALA A 41 1.06 0.40 -14.38
CA ALA A 41 -0.28 0.84 -14.01
C ALA A 41 -1.18 -0.30 -13.48
N ASP A 42 -1.00 -1.54 -13.95
CA ASP A 42 -1.72 -2.71 -13.43
C ASP A 42 -1.25 -3.05 -12.02
N GLU A 43 0.07 -2.98 -11.80
CA GLU A 43 0.68 -3.17 -10.48
C GLU A 43 0.28 -2.08 -9.49
N LEU A 44 0.27 -0.83 -9.92
CA LEU A 44 -0.25 0.29 -9.13
C LEU A 44 -1.69 0.01 -8.68
N LYS A 45 -2.56 -0.34 -9.64
CA LYS A 45 -3.96 -0.66 -9.36
C LYS A 45 -4.05 -1.81 -8.35
N HIS A 46 -3.29 -2.87 -8.56
CA HIS A 46 -3.25 -4.03 -7.66
C HIS A 46 -2.90 -3.63 -6.22
N TYR A 47 -1.89 -2.78 -6.01
CA TYR A 47 -1.51 -2.33 -4.68
C TYR A 47 -2.55 -1.40 -4.05
N CYS A 48 -3.14 -0.47 -4.80
CA CYS A 48 -4.22 0.37 -4.32
C CYS A 48 -5.46 -0.46 -3.90
N GLU A 49 -5.81 -1.51 -4.64
CA GLU A 49 -6.90 -2.42 -4.27
C GLU A 49 -6.63 -3.16 -2.97
N ARG A 50 -5.37 -3.57 -2.72
CA ARG A 50 -4.97 -4.20 -1.45
C ARG A 50 -5.09 -3.24 -0.27
N VAL A 51 -4.58 -2.01 -0.41
CA VAL A 51 -4.70 -0.96 0.61
C VAL A 51 -6.18 -0.67 0.91
N ARG A 52 -7.00 -0.54 -0.13
CA ARG A 52 -8.45 -0.33 0.02
C ARG A 52 -9.13 -1.45 0.80
N ARG A 53 -8.82 -2.72 0.51
CA ARG A 53 -9.40 -3.87 1.25
C ARG A 53 -9.06 -3.82 2.74
N ILE A 54 -7.85 -3.37 3.10
CA ILE A 54 -7.46 -3.20 4.51
C ILE A 54 -8.32 -2.09 5.15
N ALA A 55 -8.48 -0.96 4.47
CA ALA A 55 -9.30 0.15 4.95
C ALA A 55 -10.80 -0.21 5.06
N GLU A 56 -11.34 -1.03 4.14
CA GLU A 56 -12.73 -1.52 4.17
C GLU A 56 -12.94 -2.50 5.34
N ARG A 57 -12.06 -3.49 5.51
CA ARG A 57 -12.11 -4.42 6.66
C ARG A 57 -12.08 -3.69 8.00
N ARG A 58 -11.38 -2.55 8.10
CA ARG A 58 -11.39 -1.70 9.30
C ARG A 58 -12.78 -1.11 9.56
N LYS A 59 -13.49 -0.62 8.53
CA LYS A 59 -14.83 -0.03 8.69
C LYS A 59 -15.87 -1.07 9.12
N GLU A 60 -15.69 -2.32 8.72
CA GLU A 60 -16.59 -3.41 9.11
C GLU A 60 -16.33 -3.91 10.54
N ALA A 61 -15.13 -3.68 11.08
CA ALA A 61 -14.72 -4.09 12.42
C ALA A 61 -14.91 -3.03 13.52
N ALA A 62 -15.36 -1.82 13.16
CA ALA A 62 -15.60 -0.67 14.06
C ALA A 62 -17.09 -0.37 14.19
#